data_AF-A0A960EZI0-F1
#
_entry.id   AF-A0A960EZI0-F1
#
_cell.length_a   1.000
_cell.length_b   1.000
_cell.length_c   1.000
_cell.angle_alpha   90.00
_cell.angle_beta   90.00
_cell.angle_gamma   90.00
#
_symmetry.space_group_name_H-M   'P 1'
#
loop_
_entity.id
_entity.type
_entity.pdbx_description
1 polymer ?
#
loop_
_entity_poly.entity_id
_entity_poly.type
_entity_poly.pdbx_seq_one_letter_code
_entity_poly.pdbx_strand_id
1 'polypeptide(L)'
;MSSPLLPPAPPPGWYPADEQGDTLQWWDGAGWTGHTAGRPAPPEPFPTLPWQVAAGAVVALAAPLVASKWILRSTLSWRLPIAAYIVLLAVVAYGPSLAWWRAASRRYGSGNARADVGFTFVKADLGWGPLTWLACFGAQIVVAVLVVALHLPSTGNTESIRENRTLAAFVVPMVVLTVIVAPLVEEIVFRGLILRGLASRLGTAATIIGQAVLFGAAHFDPERGAGNIGLVLMLSAVGGMLGGAAVLKRRLGPGIIAHAIINSIAMAVALSGWSPSQ
;
A
#
# COMPACT_ATOMS: atom_id res chain seq x y z
N MET A 1 33.79 54.51 -20.19
CA MET A 1 34.00 53.51 -19.11
C MET A 1 32.64 53.17 -18.54
N SER A 2 32.08 52.02 -18.92
CA SER A 2 30.82 51.51 -18.38
C SER A 2 31.09 50.93 -16.99
N SER A 3 30.46 51.49 -15.95
CA SER A 3 30.47 50.89 -14.61
C SER A 3 29.92 49.46 -14.70
N PRO A 4 30.56 48.46 -14.09
CA PRO A 4 29.98 47.14 -13.99
C PRO A 4 28.69 47.25 -13.17
N LEU A 5 27.57 46.84 -13.76
CA LEU A 5 26.29 46.74 -13.05
C LEU A 5 26.48 45.73 -11.92
N LEU A 6 26.37 46.19 -10.68
CA LEU A 6 26.33 45.29 -9.53
C LEU A 6 25.13 44.34 -9.70
N PRO A 7 25.28 43.05 -9.37
CA PRO A 7 24.16 42.12 -9.41
C PRO A 7 23.02 42.62 -8.51
N PRO A 8 21.76 42.43 -8.92
CA PRO A 8 20.62 42.83 -8.11
C PRO A 8 20.66 42.15 -6.74
N ALA A 9 20.31 42.89 -5.69
CA ALA A 9 20.24 42.35 -4.34
C ALA A 9 19.25 41.17 -4.29
N PRO A 10 19.53 40.13 -3.50
CA PRO A 10 18.63 38.99 -3.38
C PRO A 10 17.29 39.41 -2.73
N PRO A 11 16.18 38.72 -3.05
CA PRO A 11 14.90 38.98 -2.40
C PRO A 11 14.97 38.66 -0.90
N PRO A 12 14.10 39.25 -0.06
CA PRO A 12 14.03 38.92 1.35
C PRO A 12 13.90 37.41 1.59
N GLY A 13 14.72 36.85 2.49
CA GLY A 13 14.79 35.41 2.68
C GLY A 13 15.90 34.92 3.62
N TRP A 14 15.92 33.60 3.84
CA TRP A 14 16.98 32.92 4.60
C TRP A 14 18.12 32.51 3.69
N TYR A 15 19.35 32.87 4.05
CA TYR A 15 20.55 32.56 3.27
C TYR A 15 21.67 32.04 4.17
N PRO A 16 22.63 31.26 3.63
CA PRO A 16 23.82 30.82 4.38
C PRO A 16 24.58 31.99 5.01
N ALA A 17 24.80 31.92 6.33
CA ALA A 17 25.56 32.89 7.10
C ALA A 17 27.06 32.55 7.18
N ASP A 18 27.40 31.29 6.90
CA ASP A 18 28.76 30.73 6.89
C ASP A 18 29.01 29.94 5.58
N GLU A 19 30.27 29.67 5.28
CA GLU A 19 30.66 28.88 4.08
C GLU A 19 30.18 27.42 4.18
N GLN A 20 30.01 26.90 5.40
CA GLN A 20 29.45 25.57 5.63
C GLN A 20 27.94 25.50 5.31
N GLY A 21 27.24 26.63 5.42
CA GLY A 21 25.81 26.75 5.23
C GLY A 21 24.97 26.07 6.30
N ASP A 22 25.52 25.88 7.51
CA ASP A 22 24.84 25.26 8.65
C ASP A 22 23.96 26.28 9.39
N THR A 23 24.36 27.55 9.35
CA THR A 23 23.60 28.67 9.90
C THR A 23 22.97 29.46 8.77
N LEU A 24 21.68 29.73 8.88
CA LEU A 24 20.95 30.65 7.99
C LEU A 24 20.78 31.99 8.69
N GLN A 25 20.93 33.09 7.95
CA GLN A 25 20.63 34.45 8.40
C GLN A 25 19.54 35.05 7.52
N TRP A 26 18.67 35.85 8.11
CA TRP A 26 17.57 36.51 7.40
C TRP A 26 18.02 37.83 6.79
N TRP A 27 17.84 37.96 5.47
CA TRP A 27 17.94 39.19 4.69
C TRP A 27 16.55 39.80 4.54
N ASP A 28 16.37 41.07 4.91
CA ASP A 28 15.05 41.73 4.87
C ASP A 28 14.78 42.50 3.56
N GLY A 29 15.72 42.48 2.61
CA GLY A 29 15.66 43.25 1.37
C GLY A 29 16.50 44.53 1.37
N ALA A 30 16.89 45.02 2.54
CA ALA A 30 17.75 46.19 2.71
C ALA A 30 19.05 45.86 3.45
N GLY A 31 19.03 44.88 4.35
CA GLY A 31 20.18 44.47 5.16
C GLY A 31 20.06 43.07 5.77
N TRP A 32 21.17 42.58 6.31
CA TRP A 32 21.20 41.37 7.12
C TRP A 32 20.68 41.68 8.53
N THR A 33 19.71 40.90 8.99
CA THR A 33 19.16 41.03 10.35
C THR A 33 19.92 40.15 11.34
N GLY A 34 19.72 40.37 12.64
CA GLY A 34 20.28 39.50 13.69
C GLY A 34 19.58 38.13 13.81
N HIS A 35 18.54 37.86 13.01
CA HIS A 35 17.81 36.60 13.06
C HIS A 35 18.60 35.50 12.37
N THR A 36 18.92 34.45 13.12
CA THR A 36 19.59 33.24 12.62
C THR A 36 18.74 32.01 12.89
N ALA A 37 18.88 30.99 12.04
CA ALA A 37 18.25 29.70 12.18
C ALA A 37 19.22 28.59 11.76
N GLY A 38 19.19 27.44 12.43
CA GLY A 38 19.93 26.28 11.94
C GLY A 38 19.31 25.79 10.63
N ARG A 39 20.14 25.43 9.65
CA ARG A 39 19.66 24.80 8.43
C ARG A 39 19.02 23.46 8.79
N PRO A 40 17.77 23.20 8.39
CA PRO A 40 17.15 21.89 8.63
C PRO A 40 17.98 20.80 7.97
N ALA A 41 18.24 19.71 8.70
CA ALA A 41 18.86 18.54 8.12
C ALA A 41 18.03 18.06 6.91
N PRO A 42 18.68 17.61 5.82
CA PRO A 42 17.95 17.03 4.70
C PRO A 42 17.11 15.85 5.20
N PRO A 43 15.88 15.66 4.66
CA PRO A 43 15.01 14.58 5.09
C PRO A 43 15.68 13.23 4.84
N GLU A 44 15.59 12.33 5.83
CA GLU A 44 16.17 11.01 5.69
C GLU A 44 15.57 10.25 4.49
N PRO A 45 16.40 9.58 3.67
CA PRO A 45 15.93 8.72 2.60
C PRO A 45 14.93 7.68 3.11
N PHE A 46 13.99 7.28 2.25
CA PHE A 46 13.04 6.20 2.57
C PHE A 46 13.82 4.89 2.83
N PRO A 47 13.55 4.13 3.91
CA PRO A 47 14.35 2.94 4.19
C PRO A 47 14.05 1.84 3.18
N THR A 48 15.11 1.29 2.59
CA THR A 48 15.04 0.32 1.49
C THR A 48 15.47 -1.07 1.94
N LEU A 49 15.09 -2.08 1.15
CA LEU A 49 15.59 -3.44 1.23
C LEU A 49 16.15 -3.82 -0.15
N PRO A 50 17.05 -4.82 -0.27
CA PRO A 50 17.52 -5.26 -1.57
C PRO A 50 16.37 -5.69 -2.49
N TRP A 51 16.47 -5.40 -3.79
CA TRP A 51 15.41 -5.71 -4.77
C TRP A 51 14.96 -7.18 -4.79
N GLN A 52 15.85 -8.12 -4.41
CA GLN A 52 15.53 -9.54 -4.27
C GLN A 52 14.39 -9.78 -3.27
N VAL A 53 14.25 -8.92 -2.26
CA VAL A 53 13.15 -8.96 -1.30
C VAL A 53 11.81 -8.72 -1.98
N ALA A 54 11.73 -7.74 -2.89
CA ALA A 54 10.53 -7.49 -3.69
C ALA A 54 10.24 -8.66 -4.64
N ALA A 55 11.26 -9.15 -5.36
CA ALA A 55 11.09 -10.28 -6.28
C ALA A 55 10.58 -11.54 -5.56
N GLY A 56 11.19 -11.90 -4.42
CA GLY A 56 10.73 -13.02 -3.61
C GLY A 56 9.34 -12.82 -3.02
N ALA A 57 8.95 -11.59 -2.70
CA ALA A 57 7.60 -11.29 -2.21
C ALA A 57 6.54 -11.47 -3.30
N VAL A 58 6.85 -11.06 -4.54
CA VAL A 58 5.98 -11.33 -5.70
C VAL A 58 5.84 -12.83 -5.95
N VAL A 59 6.94 -13.59 -5.88
CA VAL A 59 6.90 -15.06 -6.03
C VAL A 59 6.08 -15.71 -4.91
N ALA A 60 6.29 -15.30 -3.66
CA ALA A 60 5.57 -15.82 -2.49
C ALA A 60 4.06 -15.54 -2.55
N LEU A 61 3.64 -14.45 -3.20
CA LEU A 61 2.25 -14.12 -3.46
C LEU A 61 1.65 -14.90 -4.64
N ALA A 62 2.42 -15.06 -5.72
CA ALA A 62 1.93 -15.68 -6.96
C ALA A 62 1.86 -17.22 -6.87
N ALA A 63 2.80 -17.87 -6.19
CA ALA A 63 2.84 -19.33 -6.11
C ALA A 63 1.55 -19.95 -5.52
N PRO A 64 0.95 -19.39 -4.43
CA PRO A 64 -0.34 -19.85 -3.92
C PRO A 64 -1.51 -19.74 -4.89
N LEU A 65 -1.52 -18.76 -5.80
CA LEU A 65 -2.61 -18.59 -6.77
C LEU A 65 -2.72 -19.82 -7.69
N VAL A 66 -1.59 -20.44 -8.03
CA VAL A 66 -1.55 -21.67 -8.83
C VAL A 66 -1.80 -22.91 -7.96
N ALA A 67 -1.19 -22.96 -6.77
CA ALA A 67 -1.26 -24.12 -5.89
C ALA A 67 -2.65 -24.30 -5.23
N SER A 68 -3.38 -23.21 -4.97
CA SER A 68 -4.67 -23.24 -4.27
C SER A 68 -5.71 -24.13 -4.94
N LYS A 69 -5.79 -24.15 -6.28
CA LYS A 69 -6.70 -25.02 -7.03
C LYS A 69 -6.39 -26.51 -6.83
N TRP A 70 -5.11 -26.86 -6.83
CA TRP A 70 -4.66 -28.24 -6.57
C TRP A 70 -4.95 -28.64 -5.13
N ILE A 71 -4.60 -27.79 -4.17
CA ILE A 71 -4.81 -28.05 -2.73
C ILE A 71 -6.30 -28.22 -2.44
N LEU A 72 -7.15 -27.35 -2.98
CA LEU A 72 -8.60 -27.47 -2.81
C LEU A 72 -9.08 -28.83 -3.33
N ARG A 73 -8.74 -29.20 -4.57
CA ARG A 73 -9.14 -30.49 -5.18
C ARG A 73 -8.66 -31.70 -4.38
N SER A 74 -7.41 -31.68 -3.91
CA SER A 74 -6.81 -32.77 -3.14
C SER A 74 -7.40 -32.92 -1.74
N THR A 75 -8.03 -31.87 -1.21
CA THR A 75 -8.60 -31.86 0.15
C THR A 75 -10.11 -32.03 0.18
N LEU A 76 -10.82 -31.93 -0.95
CA LEU A 76 -12.28 -32.11 -1.02
C LEU A 76 -12.76 -33.45 -0.42
N SER A 77 -11.96 -34.52 -0.54
CA SER A 77 -12.27 -35.83 0.02
C SER A 77 -12.27 -35.86 1.56
N TRP A 78 -11.68 -34.87 2.21
CA TRP A 78 -11.55 -34.79 3.67
C TRP A 78 -12.84 -34.33 4.36
N ARG A 79 -13.85 -33.87 3.59
CA ARG A 79 -15.19 -33.48 4.08
C ARG A 79 -15.14 -32.50 5.26
N LEU A 80 -14.19 -31.56 5.23
CA LEU A 80 -14.05 -30.53 6.25
C LEU A 80 -15.24 -29.56 6.26
N PRO A 81 -15.56 -28.93 7.41
CA PRO A 81 -16.51 -27.82 7.43
C PRO A 81 -15.97 -26.63 6.61
N ILE A 82 -16.87 -25.85 6.01
CA ILE A 82 -16.52 -24.71 5.13
C ILE A 82 -15.53 -23.74 5.77
N ALA A 83 -15.71 -23.43 7.06
CA ALA A 83 -14.80 -22.58 7.81
C ALA A 83 -13.34 -23.10 7.81
N ALA A 84 -13.14 -24.42 7.91
CA ALA A 84 -11.81 -25.01 7.89
C ALA A 84 -11.17 -24.91 6.49
N TYR A 85 -11.95 -25.03 5.41
CA TYR A 85 -11.42 -24.78 4.05
C TYR A 85 -11.00 -23.33 3.85
N ILE A 86 -11.77 -22.36 4.37
CA ILE A 86 -11.40 -20.94 4.28
C ILE A 86 -10.08 -20.68 5.01
N VAL A 87 -9.93 -21.22 6.23
CA VAL A 87 -8.67 -21.11 6.98
C VAL A 87 -7.52 -21.79 6.26
N LEU A 88 -7.72 -22.99 5.71
CA LEU A 88 -6.71 -23.69 4.94
C LEU A 88 -6.25 -22.86 3.74
N LEU A 89 -7.19 -22.33 2.94
CA LEU A 89 -6.87 -21.50 1.79
C LEU A 89 -6.18 -20.19 2.20
N ALA A 90 -6.58 -19.58 3.31
CA ALA A 90 -5.90 -18.40 3.86
C ALA A 90 -4.44 -18.69 4.26
N VAL A 91 -4.20 -19.83 4.91
CA VAL A 91 -2.84 -20.27 5.28
C VAL A 91 -2.00 -20.53 4.03
N VAL A 92 -2.57 -21.15 3.01
CA VAL A 92 -1.90 -21.38 1.73
C VAL A 92 -1.58 -20.06 1.03
N ALA A 93 -2.55 -19.14 0.99
CA ALA A 93 -2.41 -17.84 0.33
C ALA A 93 -1.36 -16.93 1.01
N TYR A 94 -1.38 -16.86 2.34
CA TYR A 94 -0.57 -15.89 3.09
C TYR A 94 0.64 -16.48 3.81
N GLY A 95 0.65 -17.78 4.08
CA GLY A 95 1.74 -18.48 4.77
C GLY A 95 3.11 -18.30 4.11
N PRO A 96 3.25 -18.53 2.79
CA PRO A 96 4.52 -18.31 2.09
C PRO A 96 5.00 -16.86 2.17
N SER A 97 4.09 -15.89 2.08
CA SER A 97 4.40 -14.46 2.22
C SER A 97 4.92 -14.11 3.62
N LEU A 98 4.30 -14.64 4.67
CA LEU A 98 4.76 -14.46 6.06
C LEU A 98 6.10 -15.15 6.32
N ALA A 99 6.31 -16.35 5.76
CA ALA A 99 7.59 -17.05 5.82
C ALA A 99 8.69 -16.25 5.10
N TRP A 100 8.40 -15.74 3.91
CA TRP A 100 9.32 -14.90 3.14
C TRP A 100 9.67 -13.61 3.89
N TRP A 101 8.69 -12.93 4.50
CA TRP A 101 8.94 -11.75 5.33
C TRP A 101 9.98 -12.04 6.43
N ARG A 102 9.84 -13.14 7.17
CA ARG A 102 10.78 -13.51 8.23
C ARG A 102 12.15 -13.90 7.67
N ALA A 103 12.19 -14.66 6.58
CA ALA A 103 13.44 -15.06 5.94
C ALA A 103 14.20 -13.85 5.35
N ALA A 104 13.48 -12.94 4.68
CA ALA A 104 14.04 -11.74 4.10
C ALA A 104 14.62 -10.80 5.15
N SER A 105 13.91 -10.60 6.28
CA SER A 105 14.43 -9.79 7.39
C SER A 105 15.72 -10.37 7.96
N ARG A 106 15.79 -11.69 8.18
CA ARG A 106 17.00 -12.36 8.68
C ARG A 106 18.17 -12.30 7.70
N ARG A 107 17.89 -12.41 6.40
CA ARG A 107 18.92 -12.53 5.36
C ARG A 107 19.41 -11.18 4.83
N TYR A 108 18.52 -10.21 4.74
CA TYR A 108 18.75 -8.95 4.04
C TYR A 108 18.46 -7.69 4.89
N GLY A 109 17.79 -7.84 6.03
CA GLY A 109 17.43 -6.74 6.92
C GLY A 109 18.25 -6.72 8.20
N SER A 110 17.72 -6.09 9.24
CA SER A 110 18.35 -6.00 10.57
C SER A 110 18.16 -7.26 11.43
N GLY A 111 17.35 -8.22 10.96
CA GLY A 111 16.85 -9.35 11.75
C GLY A 111 15.63 -9.01 12.62
N ASN A 112 15.28 -7.73 12.78
CA ASN A 112 14.02 -7.30 13.39
C ASN A 112 12.95 -7.12 12.32
N ALA A 113 12.20 -8.19 12.06
CA ALA A 113 11.21 -8.25 10.98
C ALA A 113 10.16 -7.13 11.02
N ARG A 114 9.78 -6.65 12.22
CA ARG A 114 8.82 -5.55 12.35
C ARG A 114 9.44 -4.22 11.95
N ALA A 115 10.65 -3.93 12.43
CA ALA A 115 11.34 -2.69 12.12
C ALA A 115 11.67 -2.58 10.63
N ASP A 116 12.14 -3.67 10.02
CA ASP A 116 12.57 -3.72 8.61
C ASP A 116 11.45 -3.34 7.62
N VAL A 117 10.20 -3.66 7.97
CA VAL A 117 9.03 -3.34 7.14
C VAL A 117 8.28 -2.10 7.62
N GLY A 118 8.63 -1.54 8.78
CA GLY A 118 7.90 -0.44 9.41
C GLY A 118 6.55 -0.86 10.01
N PHE A 119 6.45 -2.09 10.53
CA PHE A 119 5.26 -2.59 11.23
C PHE A 119 5.13 -1.95 12.62
N THR A 120 4.76 -0.67 12.60
CA THR A 120 4.63 0.18 13.79
C THR A 120 3.30 0.92 13.74
N PHE A 121 2.66 1.01 14.90
CA PHE A 121 1.43 1.78 15.12
C PHE A 121 1.72 2.89 16.13
N VAL A 122 1.19 4.08 15.87
CA VAL A 122 1.21 5.21 16.79
C VAL A 122 -0.20 5.78 16.95
N LYS A 123 -0.48 6.52 18.02
CA LYS A 123 -1.82 7.09 18.27
C LYS A 123 -2.35 7.95 17.12
N ALA A 124 -1.46 8.68 16.45
CA ALA A 124 -1.80 9.50 15.29
C ALA A 124 -2.36 8.69 14.11
N ASP A 125 -2.12 7.37 14.06
CA ASP A 125 -2.64 6.51 13.00
C ASP A 125 -4.17 6.38 13.06
N LEU A 126 -4.80 6.67 14.21
CA LEU A 126 -6.25 6.80 14.31
C LEU A 126 -6.81 7.96 13.48
N GLY A 127 -6.01 8.99 13.21
CA GLY A 127 -6.36 10.07 12.29
C GLY A 127 -5.84 9.82 10.87
N TRP A 128 -4.58 9.37 10.75
CA TRP A 128 -3.98 9.13 9.43
C TRP A 128 -4.62 7.96 8.67
N GLY A 129 -5.15 6.94 9.36
CA GLY A 129 -5.86 5.83 8.74
C GLY A 129 -7.12 6.29 7.98
N PRO A 130 -8.11 6.90 8.64
CA PRO A 130 -9.29 7.46 7.97
C PRO A 130 -8.96 8.49 6.89
N LEU A 131 -7.93 9.34 7.10
CA LEU A 131 -7.50 10.29 6.06
C LEU A 131 -6.90 9.58 4.83
N THR A 132 -6.13 8.52 5.05
CA THR A 132 -5.60 7.68 3.96
C THR A 132 -6.73 6.94 3.24
N TRP A 133 -7.75 6.48 3.98
CA TRP A 133 -8.97 5.91 3.39
C TRP A 133 -9.71 6.91 2.50
N LEU A 134 -9.90 8.16 2.96
CA LEU A 134 -10.51 9.22 2.14
C LEU A 134 -9.74 9.47 0.84
N ALA A 135 -8.40 9.47 0.91
CA ALA A 135 -7.56 9.58 -0.27
C ALA A 135 -7.76 8.38 -1.23
N CYS A 136 -7.81 7.15 -0.69
CA CYS A 136 -8.10 5.94 -1.48
C CYS A 136 -9.48 6.04 -2.15
N PHE A 137 -10.50 6.47 -1.41
CA PHE A 137 -11.86 6.62 -1.92
C PHE A 137 -11.94 7.68 -3.03
N GLY A 138 -11.30 8.82 -2.85
CA GLY A 138 -11.21 9.85 -3.89
C GLY A 138 -10.50 9.35 -5.15
N ALA A 139 -9.38 8.63 -5.01
CA ALA A 139 -8.68 8.02 -6.13
C ALA A 139 -9.54 6.96 -6.86
N GLN A 140 -10.32 6.17 -6.11
CA GLN A 140 -11.26 5.21 -6.68
C GLN A 140 -12.39 5.90 -7.45
N ILE A 141 -12.92 7.04 -6.98
CA ILE A 141 -13.94 7.80 -7.73
C ILE A 141 -13.37 8.26 -9.07
N VAL A 142 -12.17 8.84 -9.08
CA VAL A 142 -11.51 9.30 -10.32
C VAL A 142 -11.34 8.15 -11.30
N VAL A 143 -10.83 7.01 -10.84
CA VAL A 143 -10.65 5.84 -11.72
C VAL A 143 -11.98 5.21 -12.12
N ALA A 144 -12.98 5.20 -11.26
CA ALA A 144 -14.32 4.71 -11.60
C ALA A 144 -14.96 5.55 -12.73
N VAL A 145 -14.82 6.88 -12.67
CA VAL A 145 -15.26 7.76 -13.77
C VAL A 145 -14.55 7.40 -15.07
N LEU A 146 -13.24 7.16 -15.05
CA LEU A 146 -12.48 6.75 -16.24
C LEU A 146 -12.91 5.38 -16.75
N VAL A 147 -13.11 4.40 -15.87
CA VAL A 147 -13.58 3.05 -16.22
C VAL A 147 -14.94 3.12 -16.92
N VAL A 148 -15.87 3.92 -16.39
CA VAL A 148 -17.18 4.14 -17.01
C VAL A 148 -17.06 4.88 -18.35
N ALA A 149 -16.32 5.99 -18.39
CA ALA A 149 -16.17 6.80 -19.61
C ALA A 149 -15.50 6.02 -20.76
N LEU A 150 -14.56 5.14 -20.44
CA LEU A 150 -13.84 4.31 -21.39
C LEU A 150 -14.53 2.96 -21.65
N HIS A 151 -15.70 2.72 -21.07
CA HIS A 151 -16.46 1.46 -21.20
C HIS A 151 -15.62 0.22 -20.86
N LEU A 152 -14.73 0.35 -19.87
CA LEU A 152 -13.88 -0.75 -19.43
C LEU A 152 -14.71 -1.72 -18.60
N PRO A 153 -14.65 -3.04 -18.88
CA PRO A 153 -15.39 -4.01 -18.10
C PRO A 153 -14.85 -4.09 -16.67
N SER A 154 -15.77 -4.13 -15.70
CA SER A 154 -15.45 -4.19 -14.29
C SER A 154 -16.40 -5.12 -13.56
N THR A 155 -15.94 -6.35 -13.31
CA THR A 155 -16.64 -7.33 -12.49
C THR A 155 -15.96 -7.39 -11.11
N GLY A 156 -16.74 -7.17 -10.06
CA GLY A 156 -16.25 -7.20 -8.68
C GLY A 156 -16.04 -8.62 -8.15
N ASN A 157 -15.17 -8.78 -7.16
CA ASN A 157 -14.78 -10.07 -6.58
C ASN A 157 -15.59 -10.46 -5.31
N THR A 158 -16.74 -9.84 -5.07
CA THR A 158 -17.57 -10.04 -3.86
C THR A 158 -18.73 -11.02 -4.06
N GLU A 159 -18.83 -11.69 -5.21
CA GLU A 159 -19.94 -12.58 -5.56
C GLU A 159 -20.14 -13.70 -4.55
N SER A 160 -19.06 -14.44 -4.24
CA SER A 160 -19.12 -15.56 -3.29
C SER A 160 -19.57 -15.11 -1.89
N ILE A 161 -19.22 -13.90 -1.48
CA ILE A 161 -19.68 -13.30 -0.21
C ILE A 161 -21.19 -13.05 -0.27
N ARG A 162 -21.69 -12.50 -1.38
CA ARG A 162 -23.11 -12.21 -1.55
C ARG A 162 -23.96 -13.48 -1.61
N GLU A 163 -23.49 -14.51 -2.31
CA GLU A 163 -24.15 -15.81 -2.45
C GLU A 163 -24.24 -16.56 -1.11
N ASN A 164 -23.22 -16.43 -0.25
CA ASN A 164 -23.10 -17.16 1.02
C ASN A 164 -23.44 -16.29 2.25
N ARG A 165 -24.06 -15.13 2.07
CA ARG A 165 -24.29 -14.12 3.13
C ARG A 165 -25.12 -14.58 4.34
N THR A 166 -25.90 -15.65 4.19
CA THR A 166 -26.73 -16.22 5.27
C THR A 166 -26.02 -17.34 6.03
N LEU A 167 -24.87 -17.82 5.55
CA LEU A 167 -24.15 -18.94 6.12
C LEU A 167 -23.08 -18.44 7.10
N ALA A 168 -23.38 -18.47 8.40
CA ALA A 168 -22.44 -18.00 9.44
C ALA A 168 -21.06 -18.67 9.37
N ALA A 169 -21.03 -19.97 9.03
CA ALA A 169 -19.79 -20.74 8.86
C ALA A 169 -18.91 -20.26 7.69
N PHE A 170 -19.46 -19.48 6.76
CA PHE A 170 -18.74 -18.80 5.70
C PHE A 170 -18.45 -17.34 6.07
N VAL A 171 -19.47 -16.61 6.54
CA VAL A 171 -19.39 -15.17 6.79
C VAL A 171 -18.36 -14.83 7.86
N VAL A 172 -18.38 -15.50 9.01
CA VAL A 172 -17.47 -15.20 10.13
C VAL A 172 -16.00 -15.31 9.75
N PRO A 173 -15.50 -16.46 9.21
CA PRO A 173 -14.11 -16.57 8.80
C PRO A 173 -13.75 -15.63 7.65
N MET A 174 -14.68 -15.35 6.72
CA MET A 174 -14.43 -14.39 5.64
C MET A 174 -14.30 -12.95 6.14
N VAL A 175 -15.11 -12.52 7.10
CA VAL A 175 -14.97 -11.19 7.72
C VAL A 175 -13.60 -11.07 8.39
N VAL A 176 -13.21 -12.06 9.20
CA VAL A 176 -11.88 -12.06 9.87
C VAL A 176 -10.75 -12.02 8.83
N LEU A 177 -10.85 -12.86 7.81
CA LEU A 177 -9.84 -12.93 6.74
C LEU A 177 -9.74 -11.60 6.00
N THR A 178 -10.85 -11.08 5.47
CA THR A 178 -10.86 -9.91 4.59
C THR A 178 -10.67 -8.61 5.34
N VAL A 179 -11.18 -8.45 6.57
CA VAL A 179 -11.11 -7.18 7.32
C VAL A 179 -9.85 -7.07 8.18
N ILE A 180 -9.28 -8.20 8.62
CA ILE A 180 -8.16 -8.19 9.57
C ILE A 180 -6.91 -8.80 8.93
N VAL A 181 -6.98 -10.07 8.51
CA VAL A 181 -5.79 -10.80 8.06
C VAL A 181 -5.24 -10.22 6.76
N ALA A 182 -6.08 -10.01 5.75
CA ALA A 182 -5.68 -9.50 4.45
C ALA A 182 -5.02 -8.11 4.55
N PRO A 183 -5.61 -7.08 5.21
CA PRO A 183 -4.95 -5.79 5.40
C PRO A 183 -3.59 -5.89 6.11
N LEU A 184 -3.45 -6.76 7.11
CA LEU A 184 -2.18 -6.94 7.80
C LEU A 184 -1.11 -7.53 6.89
N VAL A 185 -1.42 -8.65 6.23
CA VAL A 185 -0.44 -9.38 5.41
C VAL A 185 -0.12 -8.61 4.14
N GLU A 186 -1.12 -8.07 3.46
CA GLU A 186 -0.92 -7.35 2.20
C GLU A 186 -0.14 -6.06 2.41
N GLU A 187 -0.37 -5.31 3.49
CA GLU A 187 0.46 -4.12 3.78
C GLU A 187 1.92 -4.50 4.06
N ILE A 188 2.16 -5.60 4.78
CA ILE A 188 3.52 -6.13 4.98
C ILE A 188 4.16 -6.50 3.63
N VAL A 189 3.46 -7.22 2.77
CA VAL A 189 4.00 -7.68 1.49
C VAL A 189 4.24 -6.50 0.55
N PHE A 190 3.22 -5.69 0.29
CA PHE A 190 3.29 -4.65 -0.73
C PHE A 190 4.08 -3.43 -0.27
N ARG A 191 3.85 -2.93 0.95
CA ARG A 191 4.51 -1.69 1.44
C ARG A 191 5.76 -2.00 2.25
N GLY A 192 5.74 -3.11 2.97
CA GLY A 192 6.87 -3.58 3.75
C GLY A 192 8.00 -4.21 2.92
N LEU A 193 7.68 -5.04 1.92
CA LEU A 193 8.69 -5.78 1.16
C LEU A 193 8.85 -5.26 -0.27
N ILE A 194 7.77 -5.21 -1.05
CA ILE A 194 7.82 -4.84 -2.47
C ILE A 194 8.23 -3.37 -2.63
N LEU A 195 7.54 -2.43 -1.97
CA LEU A 195 7.84 -1.00 -2.05
C LEU A 195 9.29 -0.71 -1.62
N ARG A 196 9.74 -1.25 -0.48
CA ARG A 196 11.12 -1.06 0.01
C ARG A 196 12.17 -1.71 -0.88
N GLY A 197 11.85 -2.87 -1.47
CA GLY A 197 12.71 -3.56 -2.43
C GLY A 197 12.86 -2.78 -3.74
N LEU A 198 11.75 -2.27 -4.29
CA LEU A 198 11.75 -1.43 -5.49
C LEU A 198 12.49 -0.10 -5.26
N ALA A 199 12.32 0.52 -4.09
CA ALA A 199 13.00 1.76 -3.70
C ALA A 199 14.53 1.66 -3.71
N SER A 200 15.12 0.44 -3.63
CA SER A 200 16.57 0.27 -3.74
C SER A 200 17.13 0.48 -5.15
N ARG A 201 16.26 0.54 -6.16
CA ARG A 201 16.64 0.64 -7.58
C ARG A 201 15.93 1.78 -8.31
N LEU A 202 14.79 2.23 -7.80
CA LEU A 202 13.89 3.16 -8.48
C LEU A 202 13.67 4.41 -7.63
N GLY A 203 13.41 5.54 -8.30
CA GLY A 203 12.94 6.75 -7.62
C GLY A 203 11.56 6.58 -6.99
N THR A 204 11.19 7.49 -6.09
CA THR A 204 9.94 7.43 -5.30
C THR A 204 8.69 7.24 -6.16
N ALA A 205 8.52 8.02 -7.23
CA ALA A 205 7.35 7.94 -8.09
C ALA A 205 7.23 6.58 -8.79
N ALA A 206 8.31 6.12 -9.43
CA ALA A 206 8.34 4.81 -10.09
C ALA A 206 8.14 3.65 -9.11
N THR A 207 8.66 3.77 -7.89
CA THR A 207 8.45 2.78 -6.82
C THR A 207 6.98 2.69 -6.42
N ILE A 208 6.31 3.81 -6.18
CA ILE A 208 4.89 3.84 -5.81
C ILE A 208 4.03 3.29 -6.96
N ILE A 209 4.29 3.72 -8.20
CA ILE A 209 3.55 3.24 -9.38
C ILE A 209 3.75 1.73 -9.58
N GLY A 210 5.00 1.25 -9.54
CA GLY A 210 5.30 -0.18 -9.71
C GLY A 210 4.63 -1.04 -8.65
N GLN A 211 4.70 -0.64 -7.37
CA GLN A 211 4.00 -1.33 -6.30
C GLN A 211 2.48 -1.29 -6.47
N ALA A 212 1.93 -0.15 -6.87
CA ALA A 212 0.49 0.05 -7.07
C ALA A 212 -0.07 -0.87 -8.15
N VAL A 213 0.61 -0.96 -9.29
CA VAL A 213 0.25 -1.87 -10.39
C VAL A 213 0.32 -3.33 -9.94
N LEU A 214 1.37 -3.73 -9.21
CA LEU A 214 1.47 -5.09 -8.67
C LEU A 214 0.33 -5.41 -7.70
N PHE A 215 -0.10 -4.44 -6.89
CA PHE A 215 -1.22 -4.59 -5.97
C PHE A 215 -2.54 -4.83 -6.72
N GLY A 216 -2.83 -4.02 -7.74
CA GLY A 216 -4.00 -4.26 -8.58
C GLY A 216 -3.93 -5.59 -9.33
N ALA A 217 -2.77 -5.93 -9.91
CA ALA A 217 -2.57 -7.16 -10.67
C ALA A 217 -2.74 -8.42 -9.81
N ALA A 218 -2.41 -8.38 -8.52
CA ALA A 218 -2.65 -9.49 -7.59
C ALA A 218 -4.14 -9.82 -7.39
N HIS A 219 -5.03 -8.91 -7.78
CA HIS A 219 -6.49 -9.10 -7.72
C HIS A 219 -7.10 -9.48 -9.07
N PHE A 220 -6.26 -9.69 -10.09
CA PHE A 220 -6.72 -10.23 -11.36
C PHE A 220 -7.23 -11.66 -11.17
N ASP A 221 -8.47 -11.89 -11.60
CA ASP A 221 -9.11 -13.21 -11.64
C ASP A 221 -9.03 -13.78 -13.07
N PRO A 222 -8.20 -14.80 -13.33
CA PRO A 222 -8.06 -15.39 -14.65
C PRO A 222 -9.36 -15.95 -15.24
N GLU A 223 -10.31 -16.38 -14.40
CA GLU A 223 -11.59 -16.94 -14.86
C GLU A 223 -12.50 -15.87 -15.46
N ARG A 224 -12.34 -14.62 -15.03
CA ARG A 224 -13.08 -13.46 -15.55
C ARG A 224 -12.39 -12.79 -16.73
N GLY A 225 -11.13 -13.15 -16.99
CA GLY A 225 -10.32 -12.61 -18.09
C GLY A 225 -10.31 -11.08 -18.10
N ALA A 226 -10.51 -10.47 -19.27
CA ALA A 226 -10.58 -9.01 -19.41
C ALA A 226 -11.72 -8.36 -18.61
N GLY A 227 -12.72 -9.14 -18.16
CA GLY A 227 -13.89 -8.67 -17.43
C GLY A 227 -13.60 -7.98 -16.09
N ASN A 228 -12.38 -8.06 -15.57
CA ASN A 228 -11.97 -7.51 -14.28
C ASN A 228 -10.93 -6.36 -14.40
N ILE A 229 -10.63 -5.89 -15.62
CA ILE A 229 -9.60 -4.85 -15.82
C ILE A 229 -9.95 -3.57 -15.06
N GLY A 230 -11.23 -3.17 -15.05
CA GLY A 230 -11.68 -2.02 -14.26
C GLY A 230 -11.39 -2.17 -12.77
N LEU A 231 -11.62 -3.37 -12.20
CA LEU A 231 -11.28 -3.69 -10.80
C LEU A 231 -9.78 -3.57 -10.55
N VAL A 232 -8.95 -4.12 -11.44
CA VAL A 232 -7.48 -4.04 -11.34
C VAL A 232 -7.01 -2.59 -11.33
N LEU A 233 -7.58 -1.72 -12.17
CA LEU A 233 -7.24 -0.29 -12.19
C LEU A 233 -7.67 0.42 -10.90
N MET A 234 -8.90 0.15 -10.42
CA MET A 234 -9.40 0.73 -9.16
C MET A 234 -8.54 0.31 -7.97
N LEU A 235 -8.16 -0.97 -7.89
CA LEU A 235 -7.30 -1.47 -6.82
C LEU A 235 -5.85 -1.00 -6.99
N SER A 236 -5.36 -0.76 -8.21
CA SER A 236 -4.08 -0.09 -8.43
C SER A 236 -4.08 1.34 -7.86
N ALA A 237 -5.18 2.07 -7.99
CA ALA A 237 -5.31 3.42 -7.42
C ALA A 237 -5.24 3.41 -5.88
N VAL A 238 -5.96 2.48 -5.24
CA VAL A 238 -5.82 2.21 -3.79
C VAL A 238 -4.37 1.83 -3.46
N GLY A 239 -3.80 0.96 -4.29
CA GLY A 239 -2.40 0.58 -4.36
C GLY A 239 -1.46 1.77 -4.13
N GLY A 240 -1.61 2.78 -4.99
CA GLY A 240 -0.80 4.00 -4.99
C GLY A 240 -1.02 4.90 -3.78
N MET A 241 -2.26 5.09 -3.33
CA MET A 241 -2.55 5.93 -2.17
C MET A 241 -1.96 5.34 -0.87
N LEU A 242 -2.13 4.04 -0.65
CA LEU A 242 -1.51 3.34 0.48
C LEU A 242 0.02 3.32 0.38
N GLY A 243 0.58 3.15 -0.83
CA GLY A 243 2.02 3.25 -1.07
C GLY A 243 2.59 4.64 -0.76
N GLY A 244 1.90 5.70 -1.18
CA GLY A 244 2.24 7.08 -0.86
C GLY A 244 2.17 7.36 0.64
N ALA A 245 1.14 6.85 1.33
CA ALA A 245 1.04 6.95 2.78
C ALA A 245 2.20 6.23 3.48
N ALA A 246 2.61 5.06 3.01
CA ALA A 246 3.75 4.32 3.55
C ALA A 246 5.08 5.07 3.36
N VAL A 247 5.30 5.71 2.20
CA VAL A 247 6.47 6.57 1.96
C VAL A 247 6.45 7.77 2.91
N LEU A 248 5.32 8.46 3.00
CA LEU A 248 5.17 9.67 3.80
C LEU A 248 5.31 9.40 5.31
N LYS A 249 4.77 8.28 5.79
CA LYS A 249 4.70 7.95 7.22
C LYS A 249 5.78 6.99 7.69
N ARG A 250 6.51 6.37 6.75
CA ARG A 250 7.59 5.41 6.97
C ARG A 250 7.17 4.18 7.81
N ARG A 251 5.85 3.95 7.93
CA ARG A 251 5.23 2.88 8.73
C ARG A 251 3.92 2.42 8.11
N LEU A 252 3.49 1.21 8.49
CA LEU A 252 2.33 0.54 7.90
C LEU A 252 1.00 0.86 8.60
N GLY A 253 1.03 1.38 9.83
CA GLY A 253 -0.17 1.63 10.65
C GLY A 253 -1.31 2.37 9.92
N PRO A 254 -1.06 3.54 9.29
CA PRO A 254 -2.08 4.26 8.52
C PRO A 254 -2.67 3.43 7.37
N GLY A 255 -1.81 2.71 6.62
CA GLY A 255 -2.23 1.88 5.50
C GLY A 255 -3.09 0.69 5.93
N ILE A 256 -2.70 0.02 7.01
CA ILE A 256 -3.45 -1.11 7.58
C ILE A 256 -4.85 -0.67 8.03
N ILE A 257 -4.96 0.46 8.73
CA ILE A 257 -6.25 0.99 9.18
C ILE A 257 -7.12 1.38 7.98
N ALA A 258 -6.55 2.12 7.02
CA ALA A 258 -7.27 2.52 5.81
C ALA A 258 -7.79 1.31 5.03
N HIS A 259 -6.93 0.32 4.80
CA HIS A 259 -7.27 -0.90 4.08
C HIS A 259 -8.33 -1.71 4.83
N ALA A 260 -8.24 -1.84 6.16
CA ALA A 260 -9.28 -2.47 6.96
C ALA A 260 -10.64 -1.74 6.86
N ILE A 261 -10.65 -0.40 6.80
CA ILE A 261 -11.89 0.38 6.56
C ILE A 261 -12.46 0.07 5.17
N ILE A 262 -11.63 0.09 4.11
CA ILE A 262 -12.06 -0.26 2.74
C ILE A 262 -12.74 -1.63 2.73
N ASN A 263 -12.07 -2.63 3.30
CA ASN A 263 -12.54 -4.00 3.30
C ASN A 263 -13.79 -4.17 4.19
N SER A 264 -13.89 -3.43 5.30
CA SER A 264 -15.09 -3.42 6.14
C SER A 264 -16.31 -2.88 5.40
N ILE A 265 -16.15 -1.77 4.67
CA ILE A 265 -17.24 -1.18 3.88
C ILE A 265 -17.63 -2.11 2.74
N ALA A 266 -16.66 -2.65 1.99
CA ALA A 266 -16.92 -3.60 0.90
C ALA A 266 -17.66 -4.86 1.41
N MET A 267 -17.23 -5.39 2.56
CA MET A 267 -17.89 -6.52 3.22
C MET A 267 -19.31 -6.17 3.68
N ALA A 268 -19.51 -5.01 4.30
CA ALA A 268 -20.83 -4.56 4.74
C ALA A 268 -21.81 -4.41 3.56
N VAL A 269 -21.35 -3.84 2.44
CA VAL A 269 -22.15 -3.72 1.21
C VAL A 269 -22.46 -5.09 0.61
N ALA A 270 -21.49 -6.01 0.56
CA ALA A 270 -21.72 -7.36 0.04
C ALA A 270 -22.73 -8.15 0.89
N LEU A 271 -22.65 -8.02 2.22
CA LEU A 271 -23.52 -8.72 3.17
C LEU A 271 -24.92 -8.10 3.28
N SER A 272 -25.10 -6.81 2.99
CA SER A 272 -26.42 -6.16 2.99
C SER A 272 -27.33 -6.67 1.88
N GLY A 273 -26.75 -7.29 0.84
CA GLY A 273 -27.48 -7.74 -0.34
C GLY A 273 -27.83 -6.61 -1.32
N TRP A 274 -27.30 -5.40 -1.09
CA TRP A 274 -27.46 -4.29 -2.02
C TRP A 274 -26.81 -4.62 -3.38
N SER A 275 -27.58 -4.39 -4.45
CA SER A 275 -27.12 -4.42 -5.84
C SER A 275 -27.54 -3.11 -6.50
N PRO A 276 -26.67 -2.45 -7.30
CA PRO A 276 -27.04 -1.27 -8.08
C PRO A 276 -28.18 -1.50 -9.09
N SER A 277 -28.63 -2.75 -9.27
CA SER A 277 -29.66 -3.18 -10.21
C SER A 277 -31.01 -3.52 -9.55
N GLN A 278 -31.33 -2.91 -8.41
CA GLN A 278 -32.72 -2.71 -7.98
C GLN A 278 -33.14 -1.27 -8.22
#